data_AF-A0A914S360-F1
#
_entry.id   AF-A0A914S360-F1
#
_cell.length_a   1.000
_cell.length_b   1.000
_cell.length_c   1.000
_cell.angle_alpha   90.00
_cell.angle_beta   90.00
_cell.angle_gamma   90.00
#
_symmetry.space_group_name_H-M   'P 1'
#
loop_
_entity.id
_entity.type
_entity.pdbx_description
1 polymer ?
#
loop_
_entity_poly.entity_id
_entity_poly.type
_entity_poly.pdbx_seq_one_letter_code
_entity_poly.pdbx_strand_id
1 'polypeptide(L)' 'MARFSLPTALRVGGQTLDRIQSLHDCGWLCRDIKANNFCIGRDDTAVIFMLDFGFARRYM' A
#
# COMPACT_ATOMS: atom_id res chain seq x y z
N MET A 1 -16.07 13.33 -9.85
CA MET A 1 -15.18 12.43 -9.10
C MET A 1 -15.59 12.46 -7.63
N ALA A 2 -15.98 11.32 -7.07
CA ALA A 2 -16.16 11.22 -5.62
C ALA A 2 -14.78 11.29 -4.96
N ARG A 3 -14.59 12.20 -4.00
CA ARG A 3 -13.36 12.35 -3.22
C ARG A 3 -13.57 11.67 -1.87
N PHE A 4 -12.53 11.01 -1.37
CA PHE A 4 -12.57 10.52 0.00
C PHE A 4 -12.74 11.67 0.99
N SER A 5 -13.43 11.39 2.08
CA SER A 5 -13.39 12.24 3.26
C SER A 5 -11.97 12.25 3.84
N LEU A 6 -11.61 13.30 4.57
CA LEU A 6 -10.29 13.41 5.20
C LEU A 6 -9.97 12.19 6.09
N PRO A 7 -10.88 11.69 6.96
CA PRO A 7 -10.60 10.50 7.77
C PRO A 7 -10.30 9.25 6.93
N THR A 8 -11.05 9.03 5.85
CA THR A 8 -10.81 7.89 4.96
C THR A 8 -9.46 8.02 4.26
N ALA A 9 -9.12 9.21 3.75
CA ALA A 9 -7.83 9.46 3.11
C ALA A 9 -6.65 9.22 4.07
N LEU A 10 -6.75 9.68 5.32
CA LEU A 10 -5.73 9.46 6.34
C LEU A 10 -5.57 7.97 6.70
N ARG A 11 -6.68 7.24 6.86
CA ARG A 11 -6.64 5.79 7.15
C ARG A 11 -6.00 5.00 6.01
N VAL A 12 -6.35 5.34 4.77
CA VAL A 12 -5.77 4.71 3.57
C VAL A 12 -4.28 5.02 3.46
N GLY A 13 -3.90 6.28 3.63
CA GLY A 13 -2.50 6.71 3.60
C GLY A 13 -1.65 6.05 4.66
N GLY A 14 -2.15 5.97 5.91
CA GLY A 14 -1.45 5.30 7.01
C GLY A 14 -1.13 3.84 6.70
N GLN A 15 -2.14 3.04 6.35
CA GLN A 15 -1.90 1.64 6.02
C GLN A 15 -1.01 1.45 4.78
N THR A 16 -1.12 2.35 3.79
CA THR A 16 -0.24 2.33 2.61
C THR A 16 1.23 2.48 3.02
N LEU A 17 1.52 3.45 3.92
CA LEU A 17 2.86 3.65 4.45
C LEU A 17 3.35 2.44 5.24
N ASP A 18 2.50 1.83 6.09
CA ASP A 18 2.85 0.64 6.85
C ASP A 18 3.29 -0.53 5.96
N ARG A 19 2.62 -0.72 4.80
CA ARG A 19 3.01 -1.76 3.82
C ARG A 19 4.33 -1.46 3.13
N ILE A 20 4.57 -0.19 2.77
CA ILE A 20 5.84 0.24 2.18
C ILE A 20 6.98 0.02 3.19
N GLN A 21 6.77 0.41 4.44
CA GLN A 21 7.75 0.19 5.51
C GLN A 21 8.03 -1.30 5.71
N SER A 22 6.99 -2.13 5.79
CA SER A 22 7.15 -3.59 5.93
C SER A 22 7.98 -4.19 4.78
N LEU A 23 7.81 -3.69 3.56
CA LEU A 23 8.60 -4.13 2.41
C LEU A 23 10.07 -3.70 2.53
N HIS A 24 10.32 -2.47 2.97
CA HIS A 24 11.67 -1.96 3.21
C HIS A 24 12.40 -2.73 4.31
N ASP A 25 11.69 -3.09 5.40
CA ASP A 25 12.23 -3.91 6.49
C ASP A 25 12.65 -5.30 6.00
N CYS A 26 12.03 -5.80 4.92
CA CYS A 26 12.44 -7.03 4.24
C CYS A 26 13.63 -6.85 3.27
N GLY A 27 14.20 -5.64 3.13
CA GLY A 27 15.31 -5.33 2.24
C GLY A 27 14.94 -5.09 0.78
N TRP A 28 13.65 -4.86 0.49
CA TRP A 28 13.13 -4.64 -0.86
C TRP A 28 12.62 -3.22 -1.05
N LEU A 29 12.83 -2.66 -2.24
CA LEU A 29 12.31 -1.35 -2.63
C LEU A 29 11.26 -1.54 -3.73
N CYS A 30 10.03 -1.10 -3.48
CA CYS A 30 9.00 -1.05 -4.51
C CYS A 30 9.17 0.24 -5.33
N ARG A 31 9.32 0.08 -6.65
CA ARG A 31 9.54 1.20 -7.59
C ARG A 31 8.28 1.62 -8.34
N ASP A 32 7.12 1.06 -7.98
CA ASP A 32 5.85 1.29 -8.65
C ASP A 32 4.73 1.53 -7.62
N ILE A 33 4.91 2.55 -6.77
CA ILE A 33 3.91 2.93 -5.76
C ILE A 33 2.83 3.78 -6.41
N LYS A 34 1.64 3.20 -6.57
CA LYS A 34 0.45 3.84 -7.15
C LYS A 34 -0.80 3.09 -6.72
N ALA A 35 -1.95 3.77 -6.75
CA ALA A 35 -3.20 3.28 -6.15
C ALA A 35 -3.70 1.92 -6.69
N ASN A 36 -3.45 1.61 -7.97
CA ASN A 36 -3.86 0.33 -8.58
C ASN A 36 -3.08 -0.88 -8.05
N ASN A 37 -1.93 -0.68 -7.39
CA ASN A 37 -1.15 -1.75 -6.75
C ASN A 37 -1.56 -1.95 -5.28
N PHE A 38 -2.69 -1.40 -4.86
CA PHE A 38 -3.27 -1.62 -3.55
C PHE A 38 -4.73 -2.05 -3.68
N CYS A 39 -5.19 -2.90 -2.76
CA CYS A 39 -6.57 -3.31 -2.68
C CYS A 39 -7.05 -3.40 -1.23
N ILE A 40 -8.36 -3.43 -1.05
CA ILE A 40 -8.99 -3.74 0.23
C ILE A 40 -9.19 -5.24 0.39
N GLY A 41 -9.19 -5.72 1.63
CA GLY A 41 -9.51 -7.11 1.93
C GLY A 41 -10.92 -7.49 1.52
N ARG A 42 -11.09 -8.76 1.13
CA ARG A 42 -12.40 -9.32 0.80
C ARG A 42 -13.26 -9.53 2.06
N ASP A 43 -12.65 -10.09 3.10
CA ASP A 43 -13.33 -10.41 4.36
C ASP A 43 -13.28 -9.24 5.34
N ASP A 44 -12.22 -8.43 5.27
CA ASP A 44 -12.08 -7.18 6.02
C ASP A 44 -11.75 -6.02 5.08
N THR A 45 -12.80 -5.27 4.73
CA THR A 45 -12.70 -4.08 3.87
C THR A 45 -11.94 -2.91 4.50
N ALA A 46 -11.66 -2.96 5.81
CA ALA A 46 -10.86 -1.96 6.49
C ALA A 46 -9.35 -2.17 6.29
N VAL A 47 -8.91 -3.35 5.84
CA VAL A 47 -7.49 -3.68 5.66
C VAL A 47 -7.05 -3.42 4.23
N ILE A 48 -5.91 -2.73 4.08
CA ILE A 48 -5.25 -2.49 2.79
C ILE A 48 -4.08 -3.44 2.59
N PHE A 49 -4.05 -4.04 1.41
CA PHE A 49 -3.01 -4.93 0.93
C PHE A 49 -2.22 -4.26 -0.19
N MET A 50 -0.91 -4.49 -0.20
CA MET A 50 -0.04 -4.16 -1.33
C MET A 50 0.03 -5.38 -2.25
N LEU A 51 -0.12 -5.12 -3.54
CA LEU A 51 -0.08 -6.09 -4.62
C LEU A 51 1.10 -5.81 -5.54
N ASP A 52 1.36 -6.75 -6.45
CA ASP A 52 2.29 -6.63 -7.56
C ASP A 52 3.69 -6.09 -7.20
N PHE A 53 4.59 -7.03 -6.90
CA PHE A 53 5.99 -6.75 -6.64
C PHE A 53 6.87 -6.89 -7.90
N GLY A 54 6.29 -6.89 -9.11
CA GLY A 54 7.03 -7.14 -10.36
C GLY A 54 8.18 -6.16 -10.63
N PHE A 55 8.09 -4.94 -10.12
CA PHE A 55 9.15 -3.91 -10.22
C PHE A 55 10.04 -3.82 -8.98
N ALA A 56 9.78 -4.61 -7.94
CA ALA A 56 10.53 -4.59 -6.70
C ALA A 56 11.97 -5.05 -6.92
N ARG A 57 12.90 -4.41 -6.20
CA ARG A 57 14.33 -4.75 -6.25
C ARG A 57 14.88 -4.82 -4.85
N ARG A 58 15.68 -5.84 -4.58
CA ARG A 58 16.47 -5.93 -3.36
C ARG A 58 17.47 -4.76 -3.36
N TYR A 59 17.51 -4.00 -2.27
CA TYR A 59 18.41 -2.84 -2.13
C TYR A 59 19.40 -2.99 -0.96
N MET A 60 19.15 -3.94 -0.05
CA MET A 60 20.10 -4.42 0.95
C MET A 60 20.71 -5.74 0.51
#